data_AF-G9GB17-F1
#
_entry.id   AF-G9GB17-F1
#
_cell.length_a   1.000
_cell.length_b   1.000
_cell.length_c   1.000
_cell.angle_alpha   90.00
_cell.angle_beta   90.00
_cell.angle_gamma   90.00
#
_symmetry.space_group_name_H-M   'P 1'
#
loop_
_entity.id
_entity.type
_entity.pdbx_description
1 polymer ?
#
loop_
_entity_poly.entity_id
_entity_poly.type
_entity_poly.pdbx_seq_one_letter_code
_entity_poly.pdbx_strand_id
1 'polypeptide(L)' 'MGRLRIGVIFGGRSEEHPISVKSAREVADNLDTEKYEPFYVGITKDG' A
#
# COMPACT_ATOMS: atom_id res chain seq x y z
N MET A 1 -5.73 -5.09 23.35
CA MET A 1 -5.33 -3.95 22.48
C MET A 1 -5.59 -4.34 21.04
N GLY A 2 -6.23 -3.49 20.24
CA GLY A 2 -6.44 -3.78 18.82
C GLY A 2 -5.14 -3.70 18.02
N ARG A 3 -5.08 -4.37 16.85
CA ARG A 3 -3.97 -4.24 15.90
C ARG A 3 -3.82 -2.79 15.44
N LEU A 4 -2.58 -2.35 15.19
CA LEU A 4 -2.34 -0.99 14.69
C LEU A 4 -2.78 -0.89 13.23
N ARG A 5 -3.62 0.10 12.92
CA ARG A 5 -4.08 0.36 11.56
C ARG A 5 -3.02 1.10 10.75
N ILE A 6 -2.70 0.59 9.57
CA ILE A 6 -1.70 1.18 8.68
C ILE A 6 -2.31 1.50 7.32
N GLY A 7 -2.23 2.77 6.91
CA GLY A 7 -2.58 3.19 5.55
C GLY A 7 -1.39 2.99 4.61
N VAL A 8 -1.55 2.17 3.58
CA VAL A 8 -0.57 1.99 2.50
C VAL A 8 -1.07 2.74 1.27
N ILE A 9 -0.49 3.89 0.98
CA ILE A 9 -0.85 4.74 -0.15
C ILE A 9 0.16 4.54 -1.27
N PHE A 10 -0.30 4.27 -2.49
CA PHE A 10 0.57 3.93 -3.62
C PHE A 10 -0.06 4.28 -4.98
N GLY A 11 0.73 4.15 -6.05
CA GLY A 11 0.33 4.51 -7.42
C GLY A 11 0.66 5.97 -7.73
N GLY A 12 -0.34 6.72 -8.18
CA GLY A 12 -0.25 8.15 -8.47
C GLY A 12 0.02 8.49 -9.93
N ARG A 13 -0.08 9.78 -10.25
CA ARG A 13 0.20 10.35 -11.57
C ARG A 13 1.70 10.54 -11.77
N SER A 14 2.41 9.44 -11.99
CA SER A 14 3.86 9.39 -12.23
C SER A 14 4.19 8.29 -13.25
N GLU A 15 5.30 8.44 -13.98
CA GLU A 15 5.88 7.38 -14.81
C GLU A 15 6.27 6.14 -13.99
N GLU A 16 6.58 6.35 -12.70
CA GLU A 16 6.88 5.30 -11.73
C GLU A 16 5.61 4.70 -11.09
N HIS A 17 4.40 5.06 -11.52
CA HIS A 17 3.15 4.43 -11.07
C HIS A 17 3.23 2.89 -10.97
N PRO A 18 3.64 2.14 -12.02
CA PRO A 18 3.75 0.68 -11.92
C PRO A 18 4.81 0.22 -10.91
N ILE A 19 5.86 1.02 -10.67
CA ILE A 19 6.88 0.74 -9.65
C ILE A 19 6.28 0.90 -8.25
N SER A 20 5.53 1.97 -8.01
CA SER A 20 4.80 2.18 -6.74
C SER A 20 3.79 1.06 -6.45
N VAL A 21 3.04 0.62 -7.48
CA VAL A 21 2.11 -0.51 -7.38
C VAL A 21 2.85 -1.81 -7.05
N LYS A 22 4.00 -2.07 -7.69
CA LYS A 22 4.82 -3.24 -7.36
C LYS A 22 5.30 -3.19 -5.91
N SER A 23 5.82 -2.05 -5.45
CA SER A 23 6.26 -1.88 -4.06
C SER A 23 5.12 -2.13 -3.06
N ALA A 24 3.91 -1.66 -3.34
CA ALA A 24 2.75 -1.90 -2.49
C ALA A 24 2.36 -3.38 -2.39
N ARG A 25 2.53 -4.15 -3.48
CA ARG A 25 2.35 -5.61 -3.45
C ARG A 25 3.38 -6.27 -2.54
N GLU A 26 4.66 -5.93 -2.67
CA GLU A 26 5.70 -6.50 -1.80
C GLU A 26 5.46 -6.16 -0.31
N VAL A 27 4.96 -4.95 -0.02
CA VAL A 27 4.51 -4.58 1.33
C VAL A 27 3.35 -5.45 1.78
N ALA A 28 2.35 -5.67 0.94
CA ALA A 28 1.20 -6.53 1.28
C ALA A 28 1.61 -7.98 1.56
N ASP A 29 2.55 -8.52 0.80
CA ASP A 29 3.00 -9.91 0.92
C ASP A 29 3.85 -10.14 2.18
N ASN A 30 4.52 -9.11 2.70
CA ASN A 30 5.45 -9.22 3.83
C ASN A 30 4.96 -8.54 5.12
N LEU A 31 3.84 -7.84 5.09
CA LEU A 31 3.31 -7.16 6.28
C LEU A 31 2.78 -8.19 7.29
N ASP A 32 3.26 -8.10 8.53
CA ASP A 32 2.74 -8.87 9.65
C ASP A 32 1.30 -8.47 9.97
N THR A 33 0.34 -9.28 9.52
CA THR A 33 -1.09 -9.06 9.74
C THR A 33 -1.58 -9.49 11.12
N GLU A 34 -0.77 -10.19 11.92
CA GLU A 34 -1.08 -10.45 13.33
C GLU A 34 -0.84 -9.18 14.16
N LYS A 35 0.14 -8.37 13.76
CA LYS A 35 0.48 -7.09 14.39
C LYS A 35 -0.28 -5.89 13.82
N TYR A 36 -0.52 -5.87 12.50
CA TYR A 36 -1.06 -4.72 11.78
C TYR A 36 -2.38 -5.02 11.06
N GLU A 37 -3.20 -3.98 10.89
CA GLU A 37 -4.43 -3.99 10.09
C GLU A 37 -4.23 -3.03 8.89
N PRO A 38 -3.83 -3.53 7.71
CA PRO A 38 -3.56 -2.68 6.55
C PRO A 38 -4.83 -2.15 5.89
N PHE A 39 -4.76 -0.92 5.39
CA PHE A 39 -5.74 -0.31 4.51
C PHE A 39 -5.03 0.26 3.28
N TYR A 40 -5.36 -0.27 2.10
CA TYR A 40 -4.70 0.06 0.85
C TYR A 40 -5.44 1.16 0.11
N VAL A 41 -4.73 2.23 -0.25
CA VAL A 41 -5.26 3.37 -1.01
C VAL A 41 -4.45 3.50 -2.30
N GLY A 42 -5.03 3.05 -3.40
CA GLY A 42 -4.45 3.22 -4.73
C GLY A 42 -4.85 4.57 -5.32
N ILE A 43 -3.87 5.38 -5.71
CA ILE A 43 -4.06 6.58 -6.50
C ILE A 43 -3.89 6.20 -7.97
N THR A 44 -4.83 6.59 -8.83
CA THR A 44 -4.80 6.22 -10.25
C THR A 44 -3.73 7.01 -11.00
N LYS A 45 -3.52 6.69 -12.28
CA LYS A 45 -2.63 7.50 -13.14
C LYS A 45 -3.19 8.90 -13.42
N ASP A 46 -4.49 9.10 -13.22
CA ASP A 46 -5.15 10.40 -13.45
C ASP A 46 -5.14 11.28 -12.18
N GLY A 47 -4.73 10.73 -11.04
CA GLY A 47 -4.86 11.31 -9.71
C GLY A 47 -5.93 10.61 -8.88
#